data_AF-A0A812QHT9-F1
#
_entry.id   AF-A0A812QHT9-F1
#
_cell.length_a   1.000
_cell.length_b   1.000
_cell.length_c   1.000
_cell.angle_alpha   90.00
_cell.angle_beta   90.00
_cell.angle_gamma   90.00
#
_symmetry.space_group_name_H-M   'P 1'
#
loop_
_entity.id
_entity.type
_entity.pdbx_description
1 polymer ?
#
loop_
_entity_poly.entity_id
_entity_poly.type
_entity_poly.pdbx_seq_one_letter_code
_entity_poly.pdbx_strand_id
1 'polypeptide(L)'
;MLACAFDGCRSLRPYAARPYAEPAQQFFSFKYGFCETHRLNCTSRRQLHHVVFPWTEFEHIPKQGARVADLYAGHPLSGMSPYKRGMLLQGLCKRVLTSTYPHLQLEEPVTGTCVNGRRRSTQQASWDWTLGGRKVECKSCRLSWVAHLNTWCVRFASVKFAEPDSRSHALFDDLYLVVDTPDSVHILKHDLRTGLTRHGAATSACGHSIKVIGSTGTSDWRSAWNIISHKLCEAKGSCEKVEKILLTDPRLLSAVCKEEEDSACRLYGCDPLSDLSPSARGIFLEQVGFEIDQKLNPTSTFIRQGERLPVDWIRGSVRVELKHARLVRMKAGLWRCCFSNIKCAADGLREANAFDELWLALYSPLGIDFFRSCGHLRYTSVGARGKALGNDLDLRRAPGQATEVGEALRTFHRQLEQAGCCFKASIRW
;
A
#
# COMPACT_ATOMS: atom_id res chain seq x y z
N MET A 1 -21.91 -17.82 32.92
CA MET A 1 -21.19 -18.53 31.83
C MET A 1 -22.01 -18.38 30.57
N LEU A 2 -21.66 -17.42 29.71
CA LEU A 2 -22.28 -17.23 28.39
C LEU A 2 -21.23 -17.66 27.36
N ALA A 3 -21.44 -18.82 26.74
CA ALA A 3 -20.64 -19.30 25.63
C ALA A 3 -21.17 -18.64 24.35
N CYS A 4 -20.43 -17.69 23.79
CA CYS A 4 -20.64 -17.24 22.40
C CYS A 4 -19.98 -18.26 21.47
N ALA A 5 -20.80 -19.03 20.74
CA ALA A 5 -20.33 -19.87 19.64
C ALA A 5 -20.03 -18.99 18.41
N PHE A 6 -18.76 -18.92 18.02
CA PHE A 6 -18.30 -18.31 16.77
C PHE A 6 -18.10 -19.40 15.70
N ASP A 7 -19.19 -19.86 15.07
CA ASP A 7 -19.13 -20.86 13.98
C ASP A 7 -18.85 -20.27 12.58
N GLY A 8 -18.58 -18.97 12.48
CA GLY A 8 -18.36 -18.27 11.20
C GLY A 8 -16.91 -17.89 10.87
N CYS A 9 -15.98 -18.04 11.81
CA CYS A 9 -14.58 -17.66 11.58
C CYS A 9 -13.84 -18.87 10.99
N ARG A 10 -13.46 -18.80 9.71
CA ARG A 10 -12.58 -19.82 9.09
C ARG A 10 -11.40 -20.03 10.04
N SER A 11 -11.23 -21.27 10.48
CA SER A 11 -10.08 -21.67 11.27
C SER A 11 -8.81 -21.23 10.54
N LEU A 12 -8.09 -20.28 11.16
CA LEU A 12 -6.72 -19.96 10.77
C LEU A 12 -5.94 -21.26 10.90
N ARG A 13 -5.68 -21.93 9.77
CA ARG A 13 -4.87 -23.15 9.78
C ARG A 13 -3.52 -22.78 10.39
N PRO A 14 -3.03 -23.50 11.42
CA PRO A 14 -1.68 -23.29 11.91
C PRO A 14 -0.70 -23.49 10.73
N TYR A 15 0.08 -22.45 10.46
CA TYR A 15 0.96 -22.41 9.30
C TYR A 15 2.19 -23.28 9.59
N ALA A 16 2.25 -24.46 8.98
CA ALA A 16 3.48 -25.25 8.94
C ALA A 16 4.46 -24.57 7.98
N ALA A 17 5.64 -24.20 8.47
CA ALA A 17 6.70 -23.64 7.63
C ALA A 17 7.01 -24.61 6.48
N ARG A 18 6.85 -24.17 5.22
CA ARG A 18 7.28 -24.96 4.07
C ARG A 18 8.82 -25.03 4.07
N PRO A 19 9.43 -26.21 3.92
CA PRO A 19 10.86 -26.30 3.66
C PRO A 19 11.17 -25.64 2.29
N TYR A 20 12.23 -24.84 2.25
CA TYR A 20 12.75 -24.27 1.01
C TYR A 20 13.26 -25.41 0.12
N ALA A 21 12.58 -25.69 -0.99
CA ALA A 21 13.10 -26.53 -2.05
C ALA A 21 13.86 -25.66 -3.06
N GLU A 22 15.06 -26.09 -3.47
CA GLU A 22 15.82 -25.43 -4.53
C GLU A 22 15.08 -25.47 -5.88
N PRO A 23 15.19 -24.43 -6.71
CA PRO A 23 14.46 -24.37 -7.98
C PRO A 23 15.11 -25.28 -9.02
N ALA A 24 14.40 -26.35 -9.40
CA ALA A 24 14.71 -27.12 -10.60
C ALA A 24 14.45 -26.27 -11.85
N GLN A 25 15.45 -26.19 -12.75
CA GLN A 25 15.32 -25.55 -14.06
C GLN A 25 14.35 -26.37 -14.93
N GLN A 26 13.11 -25.89 -15.10
CA GLN A 26 12.18 -26.41 -16.09
C GLN A 26 12.15 -25.51 -17.33
N PHE A 27 12.52 -26.08 -18.47
CA PHE A 27 12.30 -25.49 -19.79
C PHE A 27 10.81 -25.62 -20.16
N PHE A 28 10.10 -24.49 -20.26
CA PHE A 28 8.75 -24.44 -20.80
C PHE A 28 8.77 -24.08 -22.28
N SER A 29 8.18 -24.96 -23.11
CA SER A 29 7.84 -24.67 -24.51
C SER A 29 6.44 -24.04 -24.55
N PHE A 30 6.35 -22.79 -25.00
CA PHE A 30 5.09 -22.07 -25.13
C PHE A 30 4.29 -22.56 -26.34
N LYS A 31 3.12 -23.17 -26.10
CA LYS A 31 2.07 -23.33 -27.11
C LYS A 31 1.15 -22.09 -27.05
N TYR A 32 0.94 -21.43 -28.18
CA TYR A 32 0.00 -20.31 -28.31
C TYR A 32 -1.43 -20.76 -27.99
N GLY A 33 -2.01 -20.23 -26.92
CA GLY A 33 -3.44 -20.40 -26.60
C GLY A 33 -4.31 -19.50 -27.48
N PHE A 34 -5.54 -19.96 -27.78
CA PHE A 34 -6.55 -19.17 -28.49
C PHE A 34 -7.01 -17.98 -27.62
N CYS A 35 -7.04 -16.78 -28.20
CA CYS A 35 -7.52 -15.56 -27.54
C CYS A 35 -8.93 -15.22 -28.07
N GLU A 36 -9.92 -15.11 -27.18
CA GLU A 36 -11.29 -14.75 -27.55
C GLU A 36 -11.42 -13.25 -27.81
N THR A 37 -11.94 -12.89 -28.98
CA THR A 37 -12.19 -11.49 -29.37
C THR A 37 -13.69 -11.22 -29.36
N HIS A 38 -14.16 -10.40 -28.42
CA HIS A 38 -15.56 -9.97 -28.36
C HIS A 38 -15.78 -8.68 -29.15
N ARG A 39 -16.82 -8.66 -30.01
CA ARG A 39 -17.22 -7.48 -30.78
C ARG A 39 -18.29 -6.68 -30.01
N LEU A 40 -18.00 -5.43 -29.66
CA LEU A 40 -19.00 -4.48 -29.15
C LEU A 40 -19.40 -3.51 -30.28
N ASN A 41 -20.69 -3.42 -30.58
CA ASN A 41 -21.22 -2.55 -31.63
C ASN A 41 -21.21 -1.09 -31.15
N CYS A 42 -20.26 -0.29 -31.63
CA CYS A 42 -20.23 1.16 -31.45
C CYS A 42 -20.46 1.85 -32.81
N THR A 43 -21.31 2.87 -32.85
CA THR A 43 -21.81 3.53 -34.07
C THR A 43 -20.81 4.47 -34.75
N SER A 44 -19.55 4.52 -34.32
CA SER A 44 -18.44 5.16 -35.06
C SER A 44 -17.44 4.11 -35.53
N ARG A 45 -17.10 4.14 -36.82
CA ARG A 45 -16.40 3.09 -37.62
C ARG A 45 -14.96 2.71 -37.21
N ARG A 46 -14.52 2.93 -35.98
CA ARG A 46 -13.30 2.31 -35.45
C ARG A 46 -13.70 1.12 -34.56
N GLN A 47 -13.58 -0.10 -35.10
CA GLN A 47 -13.69 -1.31 -34.31
C GLN A 47 -12.65 -1.25 -33.18
N LEU A 48 -13.10 -1.07 -31.95
CA LEU A 48 -12.25 -1.19 -30.78
C LEU A 48 -12.09 -2.68 -30.49
N HIS A 49 -10.91 -3.21 -30.80
CA HIS A 49 -10.53 -4.55 -30.39
C HIS A 49 -10.25 -4.53 -28.88
N HIS A 50 -11.19 -5.05 -28.11
CA HIS A 50 -10.97 -5.42 -26.71
C HIS A 50 -10.55 -6.88 -26.66
N VAL A 51 -9.48 -7.16 -25.93
CA VAL A 51 -8.88 -8.49 -25.82
C VAL A 51 -8.99 -9.00 -24.38
N VAL A 52 -9.46 -10.24 -24.20
CA VAL A 52 -9.54 -10.87 -22.88
C VAL A 52 -8.40 -11.86 -22.73
N PHE A 53 -7.62 -11.71 -21.67
CA PHE A 53 -6.54 -12.62 -21.30
C PHE A 53 -6.92 -13.43 -20.05
N PRO A 54 -6.61 -14.74 -19.98
CA PRO A 54 -6.73 -15.49 -18.74
C PRO A 54 -5.62 -15.07 -17.75
N TRP A 55 -5.90 -15.10 -16.45
CA TRP A 55 -4.90 -14.78 -15.42
C TRP A 55 -3.65 -15.68 -15.49
N THR A 56 -3.82 -16.95 -15.84
CA THR A 56 -2.74 -17.95 -15.93
C THR A 56 -1.62 -17.55 -16.89
N GLU A 57 -1.91 -16.69 -17.86
CA GLU A 57 -0.92 -16.16 -18.82
C GLU A 57 0.10 -15.22 -18.16
N PHE A 58 -0.16 -14.71 -16.96
CA PHE A 58 0.69 -13.75 -16.27
C PHE A 58 1.28 -14.29 -14.95
N GLU A 59 1.08 -15.58 -14.65
CA GLU A 59 1.62 -16.21 -13.43
C GLU A 59 3.15 -16.29 -13.43
N HIS A 60 3.78 -16.28 -14.61
CA HIS A 60 5.24 -16.27 -14.74
C HIS A 60 5.86 -14.94 -14.32
N ILE A 61 5.07 -13.85 -14.28
CA ILE A 61 5.59 -12.55 -13.87
C ILE A 61 6.03 -12.66 -12.40
N PRO A 62 7.35 -12.59 -12.13
CA PRO A 62 7.82 -12.70 -10.77
C PRO A 62 7.25 -11.53 -10.00
N LYS A 63 6.74 -11.82 -8.81
CA LYS A 63 6.36 -10.80 -7.83
C LYS A 63 7.66 -10.14 -7.33
N GLN A 64 8.29 -9.27 -8.14
CA GLN A 64 9.54 -8.59 -7.78
C GLN A 64 9.36 -7.83 -6.45
N GLY A 65 10.39 -7.85 -5.60
CA GLY A 65 10.25 -7.54 -4.17
C GLY A 65 9.82 -8.73 -3.30
N ALA A 66 9.81 -9.93 -3.90
CA ALA A 66 9.38 -11.21 -3.34
C ALA A 66 9.88 -11.44 -1.91
N ARG A 67 11.16 -11.14 -1.61
CA ARG A 67 11.72 -11.49 -0.30
C ARG A 67 10.90 -10.96 0.88
N VAL A 68 10.41 -9.72 0.84
CA VAL A 68 9.53 -9.21 1.93
C VAL A 68 8.10 -9.70 1.73
N ALA A 69 7.58 -9.69 0.51
CA ALA A 69 6.20 -10.12 0.25
C ALA A 69 5.97 -11.59 0.66
N ASP A 70 6.87 -12.48 0.25
CA ASP A 70 6.87 -13.92 0.54
C ASP A 70 7.03 -14.19 2.03
N LEU A 71 7.90 -13.43 2.72
CA LEU A 71 8.06 -13.56 4.17
C LEU A 71 6.81 -13.17 4.95
N TYR A 72 5.98 -12.28 4.40
CA TYR A 72 4.69 -11.90 4.97
C TYR A 72 3.51 -12.59 4.25
N ALA A 73 3.75 -13.59 3.40
CA ALA A 73 2.68 -14.35 2.78
C ALA A 73 1.85 -15.06 3.86
N GLY A 74 0.53 -14.89 3.84
CA GLY A 74 -0.38 -15.38 4.88
C GLY A 74 -0.34 -14.60 6.20
N HIS A 75 0.48 -13.54 6.32
CA HIS A 75 0.46 -12.68 7.50
C HIS A 75 -0.86 -11.90 7.58
N PRO A 76 -1.56 -11.84 8.72
CA PRO A 76 -2.89 -11.21 8.82
C PRO A 76 -2.93 -9.70 8.54
N LEU A 77 -1.76 -9.08 8.35
CA LEU A 77 -1.58 -7.65 8.09
C LEU A 77 -0.98 -7.37 6.70
N SER A 78 -0.70 -8.39 5.89
CA SER A 78 -0.03 -8.26 4.58
C SER A 78 -0.91 -7.53 3.57
N GLY A 79 -2.19 -7.89 3.48
CA GLY A 79 -3.18 -7.29 2.58
C GLY A 79 -3.70 -5.91 3.01
N MET A 80 -3.34 -5.45 4.22
CA MET A 80 -3.74 -4.13 4.72
C MET A 80 -2.90 -3.01 4.10
N SER A 81 -3.55 -1.89 3.77
CA SER A 81 -2.81 -0.68 3.39
C SER A 81 -1.94 -0.20 4.56
N PRO A 82 -0.79 0.46 4.30
CA PRO A 82 0.08 0.96 5.37
C PRO A 82 -0.66 1.80 6.41
N TYR A 83 -1.58 2.65 5.98
CA TYR A 83 -2.42 3.47 6.85
C TYR A 83 -3.35 2.63 7.73
N LYS A 84 -4.11 1.69 7.16
CA LYS A 84 -5.02 0.82 7.93
C LYS A 84 -4.24 -0.05 8.92
N ARG A 85 -3.14 -0.63 8.48
CA ARG A 85 -2.23 -1.40 9.33
C ARG A 85 -1.73 -0.55 10.50
N GLY A 86 -1.33 0.69 10.24
CA GLY A 86 -0.89 1.61 11.29
C GLY A 86 -1.99 1.90 12.32
N MET A 87 -3.21 2.20 11.87
CA MET A 87 -4.36 2.41 12.75
C MET A 87 -4.68 1.18 13.61
N LEU A 88 -4.66 -0.03 13.01
CA LEU A 88 -4.88 -1.29 13.74
C LEU A 88 -3.81 -1.50 14.81
N LEU A 89 -2.53 -1.38 14.42
CA LEU A 89 -1.39 -1.57 15.32
C LEU A 89 -1.36 -0.53 16.44
N GLN A 90 -1.77 0.71 16.16
CA GLN A 90 -1.97 1.75 17.15
C GLN A 90 -3.07 1.38 18.17
N GLY A 91 -4.22 0.89 17.68
CA GLY A 91 -5.30 0.40 18.54
C GLY A 91 -4.90 -0.83 19.37
N LEU A 92 -4.07 -1.71 18.81
CA LEU A 92 -3.49 -2.84 19.54
C LEU A 92 -2.55 -2.36 20.65
N CYS A 93 -1.68 -1.39 20.36
CA CYS A 93 -0.81 -0.78 21.36
C CYS A 93 -1.59 -0.13 22.49
N LYS A 94 -2.65 0.65 22.19
CA LYS A 94 -3.56 1.21 23.21
C LYS A 94 -4.10 0.12 24.14
N ARG A 95 -4.66 -0.97 23.58
CA ARG A 95 -5.21 -2.08 24.37
C ARG A 95 -4.17 -2.73 25.27
N VAL A 96 -2.98 -2.98 24.74
CA VAL A 96 -1.85 -3.55 25.50
C VAL A 96 -1.51 -2.63 26.68
N LEU A 97 -1.30 -1.34 26.43
CA LEU A 97 -0.94 -0.40 27.49
C LEU A 97 -2.02 -0.26 28.56
N THR A 98 -3.31 -0.25 28.18
CA THR A 98 -4.41 -0.25 29.16
C THR A 98 -4.43 -1.53 30.00
N SER A 99 -4.08 -2.69 29.43
CA SER A 99 -3.96 -3.94 30.18
C SER A 99 -2.71 -3.98 31.07
N THR A 100 -1.58 -3.45 30.60
CA THR A 100 -0.31 -3.40 31.35
C THR A 100 -0.37 -2.38 32.49
N TYR A 101 -1.06 -1.26 32.30
CA TYR A 101 -1.16 -0.16 33.26
C TYR A 101 -2.63 0.17 33.57
N PRO A 102 -3.38 -0.74 34.22
CA PRO A 102 -4.82 -0.59 34.43
C PRO A 102 -5.21 0.58 35.34
N HIS A 103 -4.26 1.09 36.13
CA HIS A 103 -4.45 2.25 37.00
C HIS A 103 -4.27 3.59 36.28
N LEU A 104 -3.76 3.59 35.04
CA LEU A 104 -3.59 4.79 34.24
C LEU A 104 -4.80 4.99 33.33
N GLN A 105 -5.38 6.18 33.38
CA GLN A 105 -6.49 6.54 32.51
C GLN A 105 -6.00 6.81 31.08
N LEU A 106 -6.66 6.17 30.10
CA LEU A 106 -6.44 6.45 28.68
C LEU A 106 -7.48 7.45 28.20
N GLU A 107 -7.04 8.53 27.55
CA GLU A 107 -7.93 9.55 26.99
C GLU A 107 -7.57 9.86 25.53
N GLU A 108 -8.58 10.13 24.71
CA GLU A 108 -8.38 10.51 23.32
C GLU A 108 -7.82 11.94 23.22
N PRO A 109 -6.99 12.24 22.22
CA PRO A 109 -6.34 13.53 22.12
C PRO A 109 -7.36 14.64 21.85
N VAL A 110 -7.17 15.79 22.51
CA VAL A 110 -8.01 16.96 22.27
C VAL A 110 -7.75 17.49 20.86
N THR A 111 -8.77 17.42 20.01
CA THR A 111 -8.70 17.98 18.65
C THR A 111 -8.60 19.50 18.70
N GLY A 112 -7.49 20.05 18.21
CA GLY A 112 -7.35 21.50 18.06
C GLY A 112 -8.24 22.09 16.96
N THR A 113 -8.18 23.40 16.79
CA THR A 113 -8.84 24.13 15.69
C THR A 113 -7.82 24.48 14.61
N CYS A 114 -8.18 24.36 13.34
CA CYS A 114 -7.40 24.84 12.21
C CYS A 114 -7.38 26.38 12.19
N VAL A 115 -6.42 26.96 11.46
CA VAL A 115 -6.32 28.43 11.27
C VAL A 115 -7.57 29.06 10.64
N ASN A 116 -8.42 28.25 9.99
CA ASN A 116 -9.68 28.65 9.39
C ASN A 116 -10.90 28.40 10.29
N GLY A 117 -10.71 28.16 11.60
CA GLY A 117 -11.79 27.92 12.55
C GLY A 117 -12.42 26.53 12.49
N ARG A 118 -12.03 25.66 11.55
CA ARG A 118 -12.56 24.28 11.48
C ARG A 118 -11.90 23.37 12.51
N ARG A 119 -12.68 22.52 13.17
CA ARG A 119 -12.16 21.49 14.07
C ARG A 119 -11.22 20.54 13.31
N ARG A 120 -10.03 20.30 13.85
CA ARG A 120 -9.06 19.32 13.32
C ARG A 120 -9.60 17.91 13.54
N SER A 121 -9.27 17.00 12.63
CA SER A 121 -9.51 15.57 12.90
C SER A 121 -8.62 15.09 14.04
N THR A 122 -9.01 14.01 14.72
CA THR A 122 -8.18 13.36 15.76
C THR A 122 -6.80 12.98 15.22
N GLN A 123 -6.71 12.63 13.94
CA GLN A 123 -5.47 12.30 13.24
C GLN A 123 -4.54 13.49 12.99
N GLN A 124 -5.04 14.71 13.22
CA GLN A 124 -4.26 15.95 13.12
C GLN A 124 -3.84 16.48 14.50
N ALA A 125 -4.13 15.76 15.58
CA ALA A 125 -3.58 16.05 16.88
C ALA A 125 -2.06 15.94 16.87
N SER A 126 -1.42 16.61 17.82
CA SER A 126 0.04 16.62 17.96
C SER A 126 0.59 15.35 18.60
N TRP A 127 -0.29 14.51 19.15
CA TRP A 127 -0.04 13.21 19.75
C TRP A 127 -1.27 12.31 19.53
N ASP A 128 -1.13 11.01 19.74
CA ASP A 128 -2.14 10.02 19.41
C ASP A 128 -3.15 9.73 20.53
N TRP A 129 -2.74 9.80 21.80
CA TRP A 129 -3.60 9.71 23.01
C TRP A 129 -2.87 10.21 24.26
N THR A 130 -3.56 10.29 25.39
CA THR A 130 -2.94 10.46 26.72
C THR A 130 -3.08 9.19 27.55
N LEU A 131 -2.07 8.87 28.35
CA LEU A 131 -2.07 7.75 29.30
C LEU A 131 -1.55 8.23 30.66
N GLY A 132 -2.42 8.27 31.66
CA GLY A 132 -2.07 8.81 32.99
C GLY A 132 -1.63 10.28 32.94
N GLY A 133 -2.27 11.08 32.09
CA GLY A 133 -1.94 12.50 31.86
C GLY A 133 -0.70 12.75 30.98
N ARG A 134 0.03 11.70 30.58
CA ARG A 134 1.19 11.81 29.68
C ARG A 134 0.76 11.71 28.23
N LYS A 135 1.27 12.58 27.37
CA LYS A 135 0.99 12.58 25.92
C LYS A 135 1.77 11.46 25.25
N VAL A 136 1.09 10.66 24.44
CA VAL A 136 1.65 9.48 23.80
C VAL A 136 1.59 9.61 22.28
N GLU A 137 2.73 9.41 21.63
CA GLU A 137 2.83 9.20 20.18
C GLU A 137 3.09 7.71 19.91
N CYS A 138 2.51 7.17 18.86
CA CYS A 138 2.71 5.79 18.44
C CYS A 138 3.04 5.72 16.96
N LYS A 139 4.14 5.05 16.64
CA LYS A 139 4.52 4.77 15.25
C LYS A 139 4.62 3.29 15.03
N SER A 140 4.02 2.82 13.95
CA SER A 140 4.21 1.46 13.47
C SER A 140 5.16 1.43 12.28
N CYS A 141 5.97 0.38 12.17
CA CYS A 141 6.63 0.04 10.92
C CYS A 141 6.62 -1.48 10.71
N ARG A 142 7.01 -1.90 9.50
CA ARG A 142 7.23 -3.31 9.17
C ARG A 142 8.71 -3.55 8.97
N LEU A 143 9.22 -4.67 9.48
CA LEU A 143 10.58 -5.13 9.19
C LEU A 143 10.71 -5.36 7.68
N SER A 144 11.65 -4.66 7.05
CA SER A 144 11.79 -4.61 5.59
C SER A 144 13.22 -4.85 5.13
N TRP A 145 13.37 -5.48 3.96
CA TRP A 145 14.66 -5.72 3.33
C TRP A 145 15.10 -4.51 2.50
N VAL A 146 16.34 -4.08 2.67
CA VAL A 146 16.97 -2.98 1.93
C VAL A 146 17.98 -3.56 0.96
N ALA A 147 17.56 -3.78 -0.29
CA ALA A 147 18.33 -4.52 -1.29
C ALA A 147 19.74 -3.97 -1.53
N HIS A 148 19.88 -2.65 -1.73
CA HIS A 148 21.17 -2.02 -2.00
C HIS A 148 22.15 -2.06 -0.81
N LEU A 149 21.66 -2.28 0.41
CA LEU A 149 22.50 -2.47 1.60
C LEU A 149 22.60 -3.94 2.01
N ASN A 150 21.93 -4.85 1.29
CA ASN A 150 21.87 -6.27 1.61
C ASN A 150 21.57 -6.52 3.11
N THR A 151 20.59 -5.80 3.68
CA THR A 151 20.29 -5.86 5.12
C THR A 151 18.82 -5.61 5.41
N TRP A 152 18.36 -6.03 6.59
CA TRP A 152 17.03 -5.72 7.11
C TRP A 152 17.03 -4.38 7.85
N CYS A 153 15.89 -3.68 7.86
CA CYS A 153 15.73 -2.45 8.63
C CYS A 153 14.30 -2.28 9.16
N VAL A 154 14.23 -1.51 10.25
CA VAL A 154 13.01 -0.85 10.71
C VAL A 154 13.16 0.65 10.49
N ARG A 155 12.11 1.27 9.94
CA ARG A 155 12.08 2.72 9.71
C ARG A 155 10.75 3.29 10.14
N PHE A 156 10.79 4.19 11.11
CA PHE A 156 9.68 5.03 11.51
C PHE A 156 9.91 6.42 10.94
N ALA A 157 8.88 6.99 10.31
CA ALA A 157 8.96 8.29 9.67
C ALA A 157 8.01 9.27 10.36
N SER A 158 8.29 10.56 10.18
CA SER A 158 7.45 11.66 10.65
C SER A 158 7.17 11.64 12.15
N VAL A 159 8.22 11.40 12.93
CA VAL A 159 8.19 11.56 14.39
C VAL A 159 8.37 13.05 14.69
N LYS A 160 7.34 13.70 15.24
CA LYS A 160 7.33 15.15 15.44
C LYS A 160 7.88 15.53 16.82
N PHE A 161 9.10 16.03 16.84
CA PHE A 161 9.65 16.74 17.99
C PHE A 161 9.28 18.23 17.87
N ALA A 162 9.08 18.94 18.98
CA ALA A 162 8.56 20.30 18.99
C ALA A 162 9.50 21.31 18.36
N GLU A 163 10.82 21.07 18.39
CA GLU A 163 11.80 21.88 17.67
C GLU A 163 12.71 21.01 16.79
N PRO A 164 13.14 21.51 15.61
CA PRO A 164 14.03 20.78 14.71
C PRO A 164 15.38 20.42 15.36
N ASP A 165 15.85 21.29 16.26
CA ASP A 165 17.16 21.14 16.89
C ASP A 165 17.09 20.61 18.32
N SER A 166 15.97 20.82 19.02
CA SER A 166 15.80 20.34 20.40
C SER A 166 15.25 18.91 20.47
N ARG A 167 16.05 18.02 21.07
CA ARG A 167 15.58 16.70 21.52
C ARG A 167 14.80 16.77 22.84
N SER A 168 14.84 17.90 23.55
CA SER A 168 14.27 18.03 24.90
C SER A 168 12.81 18.51 24.91
N HIS A 169 12.30 19.01 23.78
CA HIS A 169 10.91 19.41 23.66
C HIS A 169 10.25 18.55 22.59
N ALA A 170 9.70 17.39 22.94
CA ALA A 170 8.79 16.65 22.07
C ALA A 170 7.35 17.17 22.26
N LEU A 171 6.49 17.00 21.26
CA LEU A 171 5.05 17.32 21.41
C LEU A 171 4.31 16.26 22.24
N PHE A 172 5.01 15.19 22.60
CA PHE A 172 4.56 14.04 23.37
C PHE A 172 5.60 13.72 24.47
N ASP A 173 5.17 13.04 25.53
CA ASP A 173 6.03 12.64 26.64
C ASP A 173 6.58 11.22 26.45
N ASP A 174 5.80 10.35 25.81
CA ASP A 174 6.18 8.97 25.50
C ASP A 174 6.01 8.66 24.01
N LEU A 175 6.95 7.90 23.45
CA LEU A 175 6.87 7.38 22.08
C LEU A 175 6.87 5.86 22.12
N TYR A 176 5.82 5.25 21.58
CA TYR A 176 5.75 3.81 21.37
C TYR A 176 6.03 3.46 19.92
N LEU A 177 6.88 2.45 19.73
CA LEU A 177 7.26 1.90 18.44
C LEU A 177 6.68 0.49 18.31
N VAL A 178 5.82 0.31 17.31
CA VAL A 178 5.20 -0.98 17.00
C VAL A 178 5.90 -1.57 15.78
N VAL A 179 6.63 -2.66 15.94
CA VAL A 179 7.31 -3.36 14.84
C VAL A 179 6.52 -4.59 14.45
N ASP A 180 5.98 -4.57 13.24
CA ASP A 180 5.40 -5.72 12.56
C ASP A 180 6.54 -6.58 11.96
N THR A 181 6.69 -7.81 12.44
CA THR A 181 7.66 -8.81 11.96
C THR A 181 6.93 -10.03 11.41
N PRO A 182 7.57 -10.91 10.61
CA PRO A 182 6.88 -12.05 9.99
C PRO A 182 6.15 -13.01 10.94
N ASP A 183 6.53 -13.11 12.22
CA ASP A 183 5.89 -14.04 13.17
C ASP A 183 5.24 -13.36 14.39
N SER A 184 5.36 -12.04 14.52
CA SER A 184 4.88 -11.32 15.71
C SER A 184 4.91 -9.80 15.54
N VAL A 185 4.17 -9.13 16.42
CA VAL A 185 4.19 -7.68 16.61
C VAL A 185 4.92 -7.36 17.91
N HIS A 186 5.93 -6.50 17.84
CA HIS A 186 6.69 -6.04 19.01
C HIS A 186 6.31 -4.61 19.38
N ILE A 187 6.05 -4.36 20.66
CA ILE A 187 5.76 -3.01 21.18
C ILE A 187 6.93 -2.60 22.06
N LEU A 188 7.54 -1.46 21.73
CA LEU A 188 8.69 -0.90 22.42
C LEU A 188 8.35 0.52 22.89
N LYS A 189 8.70 0.89 24.12
CA LYS A 189 8.74 2.30 24.53
C LYS A 189 10.12 2.86 24.18
N HIS A 190 10.15 3.89 23.35
CA HIS A 190 11.38 4.47 22.82
C HIS A 190 12.01 5.46 23.82
N ASP A 191 13.34 5.52 23.83
CA ASP A 191 14.13 6.38 24.71
C ASP A 191 14.29 7.83 24.22
N LEU A 192 13.61 8.19 23.12
CA LEU A 192 13.66 9.48 22.44
C LEU A 192 15.06 9.88 21.93
N ARG A 193 15.99 8.93 21.84
CA ARG A 193 17.38 9.18 21.45
C ARG A 193 17.87 8.23 20.37
N THR A 194 17.60 6.95 20.52
CA THR A 194 18.22 5.88 19.74
C THR A 194 17.70 5.82 18.32
N GLY A 195 18.61 5.76 17.35
CA GLY A 195 18.28 5.58 15.93
C GLY A 195 17.65 6.82 15.27
N LEU A 196 17.55 7.96 15.95
CA LEU A 196 17.06 9.21 15.35
C LEU A 196 18.03 9.73 14.29
N THR A 197 17.55 9.91 13.06
CA THR A 197 18.30 10.50 11.94
C THR A 197 17.82 11.92 11.68
N ARG A 198 18.77 12.82 11.34
CA ARG A 198 18.51 14.21 10.95
C ARG A 198 18.91 14.45 9.49
N HIS A 199 18.10 15.23 8.79
CA HIS A 199 18.33 15.66 7.40
C HIS A 199 18.13 17.18 7.27
N GLY A 200 18.56 17.96 8.28
CA GLY A 200 18.48 19.42 8.27
C GLY A 200 17.07 19.95 8.07
N ALA A 201 16.89 20.87 7.11
CA ALA A 201 15.61 21.51 6.81
C ALA A 201 14.47 20.52 6.51
N ALA A 202 14.77 19.37 5.88
CA ALA A 202 13.76 18.33 5.63
C ALA A 202 13.20 17.73 6.93
N THR A 203 14.02 17.62 7.98
CA THR A 203 13.58 17.17 9.31
C THR A 203 12.66 18.18 9.97
N SER A 204 12.90 19.48 9.79
CA SER A 204 12.00 20.53 10.29
C SER A 204 10.60 20.45 9.65
N ALA A 205 10.52 20.16 8.35
CA ALA A 205 9.25 20.12 7.64
C ALA A 205 8.49 18.79 7.83
N CYS A 206 9.20 17.66 7.77
CA CYS A 206 8.59 16.34 7.69
C CYS A 206 8.65 15.55 9.00
N GLY A 207 9.34 16.07 10.02
CA GLY A 207 9.65 15.39 11.27
C GLY A 207 10.92 14.53 11.19
N HIS A 208 11.27 13.94 12.32
CA HIS A 208 12.40 13.03 12.44
C HIS A 208 12.06 11.64 11.89
N SER A 209 13.11 10.86 11.56
CA SER A 209 12.99 9.44 11.24
C SER A 209 13.81 8.64 12.24
N ILE A 210 13.27 7.51 12.69
CA ILE A 210 14.03 6.52 13.47
C ILE A 210 14.34 5.38 12.52
N LYS A 211 15.63 5.12 12.28
CA LYS A 211 16.08 4.04 11.39
C LYS A 211 17.12 3.19 12.11
N VAL A 212 16.84 1.89 12.22
CA VAL A 212 17.78 0.91 12.76
C VAL A 212 17.92 -0.22 11.74
N ILE A 213 19.17 -0.52 11.38
CA ILE A 213 19.52 -1.56 10.41
C ILE A 213 20.12 -2.77 11.12
N GLY A 214 19.90 -3.96 10.56
CA GLY A 214 20.57 -5.19 10.97
C GLY A 214 22.05 -5.18 10.60
N SER A 215 22.68 -6.35 10.60
CA SER A 215 24.01 -6.52 10.02
C SER A 215 23.91 -6.67 8.50
N THR A 216 24.89 -6.12 7.78
CA THR A 216 25.02 -6.30 6.33
C THR A 216 25.25 -7.78 6.01
N GLY A 217 24.57 -8.30 4.99
CA GLY A 217 24.68 -9.70 4.56
C GLY A 217 23.78 -10.68 5.31
N THR A 218 23.13 -10.28 6.40
CA THR A 218 22.21 -11.16 7.15
C THR A 218 20.89 -11.32 6.40
N SER A 219 20.75 -12.40 5.63
CA SER A 219 19.53 -12.71 4.89
C SER A 219 18.39 -13.19 5.79
N ASP A 220 18.69 -13.88 6.88
CA ASP A 220 17.70 -14.33 7.87
C ASP A 220 17.12 -13.15 8.65
N TRP A 221 15.80 -12.98 8.54
CA TRP A 221 15.10 -11.87 9.15
C TRP A 221 15.09 -11.96 10.68
N ARG A 222 15.10 -13.18 11.28
CA ARG A 222 15.09 -13.36 12.74
C ARG A 222 16.40 -12.89 13.35
N SER A 223 17.51 -13.35 12.80
CA SER A 223 18.85 -12.91 13.18
C SER A 223 18.99 -11.40 13.04
N ALA A 224 18.50 -10.83 11.94
CA ALA A 224 18.55 -9.39 11.74
C ALA A 224 17.65 -8.61 12.72
N TRP A 225 16.46 -9.11 13.05
CA TRP A 225 15.60 -8.53 14.07
C TRP A 225 16.24 -8.57 15.46
N ASN A 226 16.89 -9.67 15.85
CA ASN A 226 17.62 -9.76 17.11
C ASN A 226 18.70 -8.67 17.21
N ILE A 227 19.45 -8.46 16.13
CA ILE A 227 20.46 -7.38 16.05
C ILE A 227 19.80 -5.99 16.16
N ILE A 228 18.69 -5.77 15.46
CA ILE A 228 17.94 -4.49 15.53
C ILE A 228 17.40 -4.25 16.94
N SER A 229 16.80 -5.27 17.56
CA SER A 229 16.23 -5.19 18.91
C SER A 229 17.33 -4.95 19.95
N HIS A 230 18.48 -5.63 19.83
CA HIS A 230 19.64 -5.40 20.70
C HIS A 230 20.17 -3.96 20.55
N LYS A 231 20.24 -3.42 19.33
CA LYS A 231 20.62 -2.01 19.09
C LYS A 231 19.65 -1.02 19.74
N LEU A 232 18.35 -1.34 19.75
CA LEU A 232 17.30 -0.50 20.34
C LEU A 232 17.28 -0.55 21.88
N CYS A 233 17.51 -1.72 22.48
CA CYS A 233 17.20 -1.95 23.90
C CYS A 233 18.44 -2.11 24.80
N GLU A 234 19.58 -2.54 24.26
CA GLU A 234 20.72 -3.02 25.08
C GLU A 234 22.04 -2.31 24.72
N ALA A 235 22.40 -2.21 23.43
CA ALA A 235 23.72 -1.72 23.04
C ALA A 235 23.91 -0.20 23.27
N LYS A 236 23.25 0.61 22.44
CA LYS A 236 23.34 2.07 22.48
C LYS A 236 22.02 2.73 22.89
N GLY A 237 20.97 1.93 22.99
CA GLY A 237 19.65 2.40 23.31
C GLY A 237 19.14 1.85 24.62
N SER A 238 18.14 2.54 25.13
CA SER A 238 17.46 2.24 26.39
C SER A 238 15.96 2.10 26.14
N CYS A 239 15.57 1.62 24.95
CA CYS A 239 14.17 1.33 24.67
C CYS A 239 13.71 0.17 25.56
N GLU A 240 12.53 0.32 26.16
CA GLU A 240 11.91 -0.71 26.99
C GLU A 240 11.04 -1.62 26.11
N LYS A 241 11.22 -2.94 26.24
CA LYS A 241 10.36 -3.92 25.58
C LYS A 241 9.07 -4.05 26.39
N VAL A 242 7.96 -3.56 25.84
CA VAL A 242 6.65 -3.60 26.51
C VAL A 242 6.03 -4.98 26.35
N GLU A 243 5.86 -5.45 25.11
CA GLU A 243 5.24 -6.76 24.83
C GLU A 243 5.64 -7.30 23.45
N LYS A 244 5.69 -8.64 23.32
CA LYS A 244 5.74 -9.37 22.05
C LYS A 244 4.41 -10.11 21.87
N ILE A 245 3.69 -9.81 20.80
CA ILE A 245 2.37 -10.36 20.50
C ILE A 245 2.52 -11.30 19.30
N LEU A 246 2.25 -12.59 19.50
CA LEU A 246 2.28 -13.57 18.42
C LEU A 246 1.12 -13.36 17.45
N LEU A 247 1.26 -13.80 16.20
CA LEU A 247 0.17 -13.70 15.21
C LEU A 247 -1.09 -14.49 15.59
N THR A 248 -0.94 -15.48 16.48
CA THR A 248 -2.04 -16.28 17.03
C THR A 248 -2.72 -15.63 18.24
N ASP A 249 -2.25 -14.46 18.70
CA ASP A 249 -2.83 -13.78 19.85
C ASP A 249 -4.29 -13.35 19.59
N PRO A 250 -5.25 -13.73 20.45
CA PRO A 250 -6.66 -13.41 20.26
C PRO A 250 -6.94 -11.91 20.13
N ARG A 251 -6.15 -11.04 20.77
CA ARG A 251 -6.33 -9.58 20.71
C ARG A 251 -5.96 -9.02 19.34
N LEU A 252 -4.92 -9.57 18.71
CA LEU A 252 -4.54 -9.21 17.35
C LEU A 252 -5.56 -9.78 16.35
N LEU A 253 -5.91 -11.06 16.48
CA LEU A 253 -6.88 -11.70 15.59
C LEU A 253 -8.25 -11.02 15.64
N SER A 254 -8.77 -10.73 16.84
CA SER A 254 -10.03 -9.99 17.00
C SER A 254 -9.98 -8.61 16.35
N ALA A 255 -8.84 -7.90 16.45
CA ALA A 255 -8.66 -6.60 15.81
C ALA A 255 -8.65 -6.70 14.28
N VAL A 256 -7.97 -7.72 13.75
CA VAL A 256 -7.93 -8.01 12.31
C VAL A 256 -9.32 -8.36 11.81
N CYS A 257 -10.03 -9.27 12.48
CA CYS A 257 -11.39 -9.67 12.10
C CYS A 257 -12.34 -8.47 12.07
N LYS A 258 -12.30 -7.60 13.09
CA LYS A 258 -13.11 -6.39 13.13
C LYS A 258 -12.81 -5.44 11.97
N GLU A 259 -11.52 -5.24 11.66
CA GLU A 259 -11.12 -4.40 10.52
C GLU A 259 -11.50 -5.04 9.17
N GLU A 260 -11.49 -6.37 9.06
CA GLU A 260 -11.92 -7.10 7.86
C GLU A 260 -13.43 -7.05 7.64
N GLU A 261 -14.22 -7.14 8.70
CA GLU A 261 -15.68 -6.95 8.68
C GLU A 261 -16.04 -5.56 8.15
N ASP A 262 -15.31 -4.53 8.59
CA ASP A 262 -15.50 -3.16 8.15
C ASP A 262 -14.89 -2.86 6.76
N SER A 263 -14.14 -3.80 6.19
CA SER A 263 -13.35 -3.55 4.99
C SER A 263 -13.89 -4.24 3.74
N ALA A 264 -13.71 -3.55 2.61
CA ALA A 264 -13.77 -4.13 1.27
C ALA A 264 -12.79 -5.30 1.02
N CYS A 265 -12.02 -5.75 2.02
CA CYS A 265 -11.10 -6.88 1.92
C CYS A 265 -11.83 -8.18 1.59
N ARG A 266 -13.04 -8.42 2.14
CA ARG A 266 -13.85 -9.59 1.78
C ARG A 266 -14.12 -9.71 0.28
N LEU A 267 -14.27 -8.57 -0.41
CA LEU A 267 -14.53 -8.54 -1.85
C LEU A 267 -13.33 -9.05 -2.67
N TYR A 268 -12.11 -8.97 -2.13
CA TYR A 268 -10.88 -9.36 -2.82
C TYR A 268 -10.28 -10.65 -2.24
N GLY A 269 -11.01 -11.40 -1.40
CA GLY A 269 -10.46 -12.50 -0.62
C GLY A 269 -9.90 -13.70 -1.42
N CYS A 270 -10.17 -13.76 -2.72
CA CYS A 270 -9.64 -14.79 -3.63
C CYS A 270 -8.80 -14.19 -4.77
N ASP A 271 -8.47 -12.91 -4.69
CA ASP A 271 -7.79 -12.21 -5.78
C ASP A 271 -6.27 -12.49 -5.74
N PRO A 272 -5.62 -12.83 -6.87
CA PRO A 272 -4.19 -13.17 -6.92
C PRO A 272 -3.22 -12.07 -6.44
N LEU A 273 -3.70 -10.82 -6.39
CA LEU A 273 -2.96 -9.63 -5.98
C LEU A 273 -3.36 -9.11 -4.60
N SER A 274 -4.30 -9.78 -3.90
CA SER A 274 -4.78 -9.36 -2.58
C SER A 274 -3.66 -9.29 -1.54
N ASP A 275 -2.74 -10.26 -1.58
CA ASP A 275 -1.59 -10.37 -0.67
C ASP A 275 -0.44 -9.41 -1.01
N LEU A 276 -0.45 -8.80 -2.19
CA LEU A 276 0.61 -7.87 -2.58
C LEU A 276 0.43 -6.53 -1.85
N SER A 277 1.54 -6.00 -1.32
CA SER A 277 1.57 -4.61 -0.88
C SER A 277 1.18 -3.66 -2.03
N PRO A 278 0.65 -2.46 -1.76
CA PRO A 278 0.30 -1.51 -2.82
C PRO A 278 1.43 -1.24 -3.83
N SER A 279 2.67 -1.13 -3.35
CA SER A 279 3.85 -0.91 -4.20
C SER A 279 4.19 -2.13 -5.05
N ALA A 280 4.22 -3.33 -4.45
CA ALA A 280 4.49 -4.57 -5.18
C ALA A 280 3.41 -4.84 -6.24
N ARG A 281 2.16 -4.52 -5.91
CA ARG A 281 1.03 -4.59 -6.85
C ARG A 281 1.18 -3.62 -8.01
N GLY A 282 1.68 -2.41 -7.76
CA GLY A 282 1.95 -1.43 -8.81
C GLY A 282 3.00 -1.93 -9.80
N ILE A 283 4.13 -2.42 -9.31
CA ILE A 283 5.19 -3.02 -10.12
C ILE A 283 4.66 -4.21 -10.93
N PHE A 284 3.88 -5.08 -10.28
CA PHE A 284 3.27 -6.22 -10.96
C PHE A 284 2.32 -5.78 -12.10
N LEU A 285 1.40 -4.85 -11.82
CA LEU A 285 0.44 -4.36 -12.81
C LEU A 285 1.11 -3.59 -13.97
N GLU A 286 2.22 -2.91 -13.70
CA GLU A 286 3.07 -2.31 -14.73
C GLU A 286 3.69 -3.38 -15.63
N GLN A 287 4.23 -4.46 -15.05
CA GLN A 287 4.77 -5.56 -15.83
C GLN A 287 3.71 -6.21 -16.72
N VAL A 288 2.53 -6.50 -16.17
CA VAL A 288 1.39 -7.04 -16.91
C VAL A 288 0.96 -6.11 -18.03
N GLY A 289 0.83 -4.80 -17.76
CA GLY A 289 0.44 -3.81 -18.76
C GLY A 289 1.42 -3.74 -19.93
N PHE A 290 2.72 -3.81 -19.65
CA PHE A 290 3.76 -3.89 -20.67
C PHE A 290 3.65 -5.14 -21.54
N GLU A 291 3.45 -6.34 -20.96
CA GLU A 291 3.31 -7.58 -21.74
C GLU A 291 2.03 -7.60 -22.58
N ILE A 292 0.92 -7.05 -22.06
CA ILE A 292 -0.30 -6.81 -22.85
C ILE A 292 0.01 -5.87 -24.02
N ASP A 293 0.74 -4.78 -23.78
CA ASP A 293 1.06 -3.81 -24.82
C ASP A 293 1.91 -4.43 -25.95
N GLN A 294 2.87 -5.29 -25.59
CA GLN A 294 3.65 -6.09 -26.55
C GLN A 294 2.75 -7.00 -27.40
N LYS A 295 1.80 -7.69 -26.77
CA LYS A 295 0.85 -8.56 -27.48
C LYS A 295 -0.09 -7.78 -28.41
N LEU A 296 -0.50 -6.57 -28.01
CA LEU A 296 -1.36 -5.70 -28.82
C LEU A 296 -0.60 -5.00 -29.95
N ASN A 297 0.73 -4.88 -29.86
CA ASN A 297 1.56 -4.18 -30.85
C ASN A 297 2.81 -5.00 -31.22
N PRO A 298 2.65 -6.20 -31.81
CA PRO A 298 3.74 -7.16 -32.01
C PRO A 298 4.83 -6.67 -32.96
N THR A 299 4.56 -5.65 -33.77
CA THR A 299 5.53 -5.07 -34.72
C THR A 299 6.34 -3.91 -34.13
N SER A 300 6.02 -3.47 -32.91
CA SER A 300 6.72 -2.35 -32.25
C SER A 300 7.93 -2.84 -31.48
N THR A 301 8.95 -2.00 -31.36
CA THR A 301 10.07 -2.20 -30.43
C THR A 301 9.68 -1.74 -29.03
N PHE A 302 10.20 -2.39 -27.99
CA PHE A 302 9.86 -2.07 -26.60
C PHE A 302 11.11 -1.89 -25.75
N ILE A 303 11.15 -0.82 -24.96
CA ILE A 303 12.24 -0.52 -24.03
C ILE A 303 11.63 -0.17 -22.67
N ARG A 304 11.86 -1.01 -21.66
CA ARG A 304 11.52 -0.69 -20.27
C ARG A 304 12.41 0.42 -19.75
N GLN A 305 11.81 1.35 -19.04
CA GLN A 305 12.53 2.40 -18.34
C GLN A 305 12.71 2.02 -16.87
N GLY A 306 13.80 2.46 -16.25
CA GLY A 306 14.00 2.29 -14.81
C GLY A 306 13.21 3.32 -13.98
N GLU A 307 13.20 3.15 -12.66
CA GLU A 307 12.43 3.96 -11.69
C GLU A 307 12.65 5.49 -11.77
N ARG A 308 13.73 5.95 -12.42
CA ARG A 308 14.12 7.37 -12.46
C ARG A 308 13.57 8.15 -13.65
N LEU A 309 12.84 7.51 -14.56
CA LEU A 309 12.41 8.13 -15.80
C LEU A 309 10.93 8.53 -15.75
N PRO A 310 10.53 9.52 -16.58
CA PRO A 310 9.17 10.04 -16.54
C PRO A 310 8.12 9.05 -17.04
N VAL A 311 8.51 7.99 -17.74
CA VAL A 311 7.61 6.98 -18.32
C VAL A 311 8.09 5.59 -17.94
N ASP A 312 7.19 4.61 -18.03
CA ASP A 312 7.45 3.24 -17.56
C ASP A 312 8.04 2.39 -18.69
N TRP A 313 7.60 2.61 -19.93
CA TRP A 313 8.24 2.04 -21.13
C TRP A 313 8.11 2.93 -22.36
N ILE A 314 8.87 2.60 -23.39
CA ILE A 314 8.80 3.19 -24.73
C ILE A 314 8.39 2.10 -25.71
N ARG A 315 7.36 2.36 -26.51
CA ARG A 315 6.87 1.51 -27.60
C ARG A 315 7.11 2.20 -28.95
N GLY A 316 8.13 1.78 -29.68
CA GLY A 316 8.64 2.50 -30.85
C GLY A 316 9.18 3.87 -30.43
N SER A 317 8.47 4.94 -30.79
CA SER A 317 8.73 6.31 -30.34
C SER A 317 7.73 6.81 -29.29
N VAL A 318 6.72 6.00 -28.93
CA VAL A 318 5.66 6.39 -27.99
C VAL A 318 6.12 6.16 -26.56
N ARG A 319 6.15 7.22 -25.76
CA ARG A 319 6.45 7.14 -24.33
C ARG A 319 5.17 6.81 -23.55
N VAL A 320 5.18 5.71 -22.81
CA VAL A 320 4.00 5.16 -22.15
C VAL A 320 4.15 5.24 -20.63
N GLU A 321 3.19 5.90 -19.97
CA GLU A 321 3.01 5.81 -18.51
C GLU A 321 1.82 4.90 -18.20
N LEU A 322 1.94 4.05 -17.19
CA LEU A 322 0.87 3.25 -16.63
C LEU A 322 0.58 3.72 -15.20
N LYS A 323 -0.69 4.00 -14.95
CA LYS A 323 -1.22 4.08 -13.59
C LYS A 323 -2.17 2.95 -13.31
N HIS A 324 -2.22 2.56 -12.06
CA HIS A 324 -3.19 1.59 -11.59
C HIS A 324 -4.02 2.20 -10.46
N ALA A 325 -5.23 1.67 -10.31
CA ALA A 325 -6.10 2.05 -9.21
C ALA A 325 -6.95 0.87 -8.78
N ARG A 326 -7.15 0.75 -7.47
CA ARG A 326 -8.00 -0.27 -6.88
C ARG A 326 -9.42 0.27 -6.74
N LEU A 327 -10.40 -0.54 -7.09
CA LEU A 327 -11.80 -0.29 -6.79
C LEU A 327 -12.06 -0.45 -5.28
N VAL A 328 -12.50 0.61 -4.61
CA VAL A 328 -12.70 0.62 -3.15
C VAL A 328 -14.15 0.97 -2.84
N ARG A 329 -14.80 0.17 -1.99
CA ARG A 329 -16.09 0.50 -1.38
C ARG A 329 -15.86 1.37 -0.14
N MET A 330 -16.44 2.56 -0.14
CA MET A 330 -16.41 3.53 0.96
C MET A 330 -17.52 3.24 1.99
N LYS A 331 -17.42 3.83 3.19
CA LYS A 331 -18.39 3.61 4.29
C LYS A 331 -19.84 3.95 3.93
N ALA A 332 -20.06 4.94 3.06
CA ALA A 332 -21.39 5.32 2.57
C ALA A 332 -21.95 4.37 1.48
N GLY A 333 -21.34 3.19 1.29
CA GLY A 333 -21.67 2.25 0.22
C GLY A 333 -21.20 2.68 -1.18
N LEU A 334 -20.62 3.87 -1.31
CA LEU A 334 -20.11 4.42 -2.57
C LEU A 334 -18.87 3.67 -3.05
N TRP A 335 -18.77 3.49 -4.36
CA TRP A 335 -17.55 2.99 -4.99
C TRP A 335 -16.67 4.16 -5.44
N ARG A 336 -15.36 4.00 -5.26
CA ARG A 336 -14.34 4.95 -5.65
C ARG A 336 -13.15 4.23 -6.31
N CYS A 337 -12.58 4.86 -7.32
CA CYS A 337 -11.32 4.45 -7.92
C CYS A 337 -10.49 5.71 -8.20
N CYS A 338 -9.25 5.76 -7.74
CA CYS A 338 -8.41 6.95 -7.89
C CYS A 338 -7.04 6.55 -8.46
N PHE A 339 -6.74 7.04 -9.67
CA PHE A 339 -5.40 6.97 -10.25
C PHE A 339 -4.64 8.20 -9.81
N SER A 340 -3.48 8.01 -9.20
CA SER A 340 -2.74 9.09 -8.55
C SER A 340 -1.34 9.28 -9.10
N ASN A 341 -0.81 10.49 -8.89
CA ASN A 341 0.53 10.90 -9.29
C ASN A 341 0.78 10.71 -10.80
N ILE A 342 -0.23 11.01 -11.64
CA ILE A 342 -0.09 11.04 -13.11
C ILE A 342 0.88 12.18 -13.45
N LYS A 343 2.00 11.86 -14.11
CA LYS A 343 3.11 12.79 -14.29
C LYS A 343 2.77 13.79 -15.41
N CYS A 344 2.80 15.08 -15.09
CA CYS A 344 2.76 16.14 -16.10
C CYS A 344 4.19 16.54 -16.50
N ALA A 345 4.38 17.16 -17.68
CA ALA A 345 5.69 17.71 -18.01
C ALA A 345 6.09 18.80 -17.01
N ALA A 346 7.40 19.04 -16.94
CA ALA A 346 7.99 20.05 -16.06
C ALA A 346 7.42 21.45 -16.32
N ASP A 347 7.48 22.31 -15.29
CA ASP A 347 7.00 23.69 -15.32
C ASP A 347 7.54 24.46 -16.55
N GLY A 348 6.64 25.07 -17.31
CA GLY A 348 6.96 25.91 -18.49
C GLY A 348 6.37 25.42 -19.81
N LEU A 349 6.08 24.12 -19.92
CA LEU A 349 5.40 23.51 -21.08
C LEU A 349 3.97 23.14 -20.66
N ARG A 350 3.09 24.14 -20.62
CA ARG A 350 1.78 24.05 -19.94
C ARG A 350 0.79 23.03 -20.51
N GLU A 351 1.17 22.22 -21.50
CA GLU A 351 0.24 21.38 -22.26
C GLU A 351 0.78 19.99 -22.64
N ALA A 352 2.04 19.66 -22.34
CA ALA A 352 2.57 18.34 -22.64
C ALA A 352 2.53 17.45 -21.38
N ASN A 353 1.98 16.24 -21.50
CA ASN A 353 2.25 15.21 -20.50
C ASN A 353 3.71 14.77 -20.61
N ALA A 354 4.26 14.19 -19.52
CA ALA A 354 5.61 13.62 -19.57
C ALA A 354 5.69 12.35 -20.44
N PHE A 355 4.53 11.87 -20.89
CA PHE A 355 4.26 10.71 -21.72
C PHE A 355 3.43 11.11 -22.94
N ASP A 356 3.42 10.27 -23.98
CA ASP A 356 2.55 10.42 -25.16
C ASP A 356 1.25 9.62 -25.00
N GLU A 357 1.30 8.55 -24.20
CA GLU A 357 0.17 7.66 -23.95
C GLU A 357 0.08 7.28 -22.46
N LEU A 358 -1.14 7.28 -21.93
CA LEU A 358 -1.44 6.86 -20.55
C LEU A 358 -2.26 5.58 -20.55
N TRP A 359 -1.76 4.57 -19.86
CA TRP A 359 -2.46 3.34 -19.54
C TRP A 359 -3.04 3.42 -18.12
N LEU A 360 -4.28 2.98 -17.97
CA LEU A 360 -5.00 2.95 -16.71
C LEU A 360 -5.44 1.52 -16.42
N ALA A 361 -4.82 0.88 -15.43
CA ALA A 361 -5.16 -0.45 -14.94
C ALA A 361 -6.17 -0.35 -13.77
N LEU A 362 -7.43 -0.63 -14.05
CA LEU A 362 -8.50 -0.67 -13.07
C LEU A 362 -8.58 -2.07 -12.45
N TYR A 363 -8.16 -2.18 -11.19
CA TYR A 363 -8.08 -3.44 -10.47
C TYR A 363 -9.31 -3.68 -9.56
N SER A 364 -9.99 -4.80 -9.78
CA SER A 364 -11.28 -5.13 -9.15
C SER A 364 -11.36 -6.59 -8.70
N PRO A 365 -12.36 -6.96 -7.88
CA PRO A 365 -12.68 -8.36 -7.59
C PRO A 365 -12.97 -9.26 -8.79
N LEU A 366 -13.25 -8.69 -9.97
CA LEU A 366 -13.62 -9.43 -11.18
C LEU A 366 -12.50 -9.51 -12.22
N GLY A 367 -11.33 -8.91 -11.94
CA GLY A 367 -10.25 -8.81 -12.90
C GLY A 367 -9.52 -7.47 -12.88
N ILE A 368 -8.66 -7.31 -13.88
CA ILE A 368 -8.02 -6.04 -14.23
C ILE A 368 -8.52 -5.59 -15.59
N ASP A 369 -8.99 -4.37 -15.68
CA ASP A 369 -9.38 -3.74 -16.95
C ASP A 369 -8.34 -2.67 -17.33
N PHE A 370 -7.80 -2.74 -18.54
CA PHE A 370 -6.80 -1.80 -19.06
C PHE A 370 -7.44 -0.83 -20.06
N PHE A 371 -7.31 0.46 -19.74
CA PHE A 371 -7.74 1.56 -20.59
C PHE A 371 -6.55 2.34 -21.11
N ARG A 372 -6.67 2.87 -22.32
CA ARG A 372 -5.62 3.65 -22.98
C ARG A 372 -6.14 5.04 -23.32
N SER A 373 -5.42 6.08 -22.93
CA SER A 373 -5.73 7.47 -23.25
C SER A 373 -4.57 8.14 -23.98
N CYS A 374 -4.89 9.03 -24.93
CA CYS A 374 -3.92 9.91 -25.60
C CYS A 374 -3.55 11.15 -24.77
N GLY A 375 -3.80 11.14 -23.45
CA GLY A 375 -3.34 12.19 -22.53
C GLY A 375 -4.31 13.36 -22.31
N HIS A 376 -5.49 13.36 -22.92
CA HIS A 376 -6.46 14.47 -22.82
C HIS A 376 -7.44 14.33 -21.64
N LEU A 377 -7.01 13.73 -20.52
CA LEU A 377 -7.90 13.49 -19.39
C LEU A 377 -8.12 14.74 -18.53
N ARG A 378 -9.36 14.92 -18.09
CA ARG A 378 -9.68 15.93 -17.06
C ARG A 378 -9.27 15.41 -15.69
N TYR A 379 -8.22 16.00 -15.14
CA TYR A 379 -7.73 15.68 -13.80
C TYR A 379 -8.55 16.38 -12.70
N THR A 380 -8.70 15.73 -11.56
CA THR A 380 -9.45 16.26 -10.41
C THR A 380 -8.62 17.12 -9.48
N SER A 381 -7.29 16.95 -9.46
CA SER A 381 -6.36 17.72 -8.62
C SER A 381 -5.53 18.73 -9.43
N VAL A 382 -6.19 19.68 -10.09
CA VAL A 382 -5.49 20.78 -10.78
C VAL A 382 -5.01 21.82 -9.76
N GLY A 383 -3.74 22.23 -9.81
CA GLY A 383 -3.19 23.31 -8.97
C GLY A 383 -1.77 23.06 -8.46
N ALA A 384 -1.33 23.84 -7.46
CA ALA A 384 0.03 23.77 -6.90
C ALA A 384 0.40 22.37 -6.38
N ARG A 385 -0.58 21.63 -5.84
CA ARG A 385 -0.39 20.23 -5.44
C ARG A 385 -0.14 19.31 -6.63
N GLY A 386 -0.90 19.49 -7.73
CA GLY A 386 -0.75 18.71 -8.96
C GLY A 386 0.63 18.91 -9.59
N LYS A 387 1.19 20.13 -9.51
CA LYS A 387 2.55 20.42 -9.97
C LYS A 387 3.62 19.65 -9.19
N ALA A 388 3.51 19.61 -7.87
CA ALA A 388 4.54 19.01 -7.01
C ALA A 388 4.47 17.47 -6.96
N LEU A 389 3.27 16.90 -7.04
CA LEU A 389 3.02 15.47 -6.78
C LEU A 389 2.47 14.70 -7.98
N GLY A 390 2.13 15.39 -9.07
CA GLY A 390 1.36 14.84 -10.19
C GLY A 390 -0.15 14.99 -9.99
N ASN A 391 -0.89 14.74 -11.06
CA ASN A 391 -2.34 14.86 -11.08
C ASN A 391 -3.04 13.56 -10.65
N ASP A 392 -4.29 13.71 -10.21
CA ASP A 392 -5.19 12.59 -9.88
C ASP A 392 -6.35 12.52 -10.87
N LEU A 393 -6.79 11.30 -11.17
CA LEU A 393 -8.07 11.00 -11.81
C LEU A 393 -8.93 10.22 -10.80
N ASP A 394 -9.93 10.89 -10.23
CA ASP A 394 -10.82 10.32 -9.22
C ASP A 394 -12.19 9.99 -9.82
N LEU A 395 -12.46 8.71 -9.98
CA LEU A 395 -13.74 8.18 -10.43
C LEU A 395 -14.61 7.90 -9.21
N ARG A 396 -15.78 8.54 -9.18
CA ARG A 396 -16.77 8.38 -8.12
C ARG A 396 -18.13 8.12 -8.73
N ARG A 397 -18.89 7.28 -8.04
CA ARG A 397 -20.30 7.06 -8.34
C ARG A 397 -21.17 7.96 -7.46
N ALA A 398 -22.28 8.45 -8.01
CA ALA A 398 -23.30 9.14 -7.25
C ALA A 398 -23.95 8.23 -6.18
N PRO A 399 -24.40 8.77 -5.04
CA PRO A 399 -25.11 8.02 -4.03
C PRO A 399 -26.38 7.34 -4.56
N GLY A 400 -26.70 6.17 -4.00
CA GLY A 400 -28.03 5.57 -4.09
C GLY A 400 -28.31 4.58 -5.23
N GLN A 401 -27.34 4.24 -6.09
CA GLN A 401 -27.67 3.47 -7.31
C GLN A 401 -27.00 2.09 -7.50
N ALA A 402 -26.02 1.65 -6.70
CA ALA A 402 -25.70 0.21 -6.68
C ALA A 402 -24.90 -0.25 -5.47
N THR A 403 -25.20 -1.47 -5.06
CA THR A 403 -24.47 -2.25 -4.08
C THR A 403 -23.38 -3.12 -4.73
N GLU A 404 -23.55 -3.51 -5.99
CA GLU A 404 -22.71 -4.53 -6.63
C GLU A 404 -21.50 -4.00 -7.38
N VAL A 405 -20.43 -4.80 -7.35
CA VAL A 405 -19.13 -4.49 -7.98
C VAL A 405 -19.23 -4.37 -9.50
N GLY A 406 -19.99 -5.24 -10.16
CA GLY A 406 -20.11 -5.26 -11.62
C GLY A 406 -20.77 -3.99 -12.17
N GLU A 407 -21.76 -3.46 -11.46
CA GLU A 407 -22.42 -2.22 -11.88
C GLU A 407 -21.54 -0.97 -11.63
N ALA A 408 -20.74 -0.98 -10.56
CA ALA A 408 -19.73 0.04 -10.33
C ALA A 408 -18.69 0.04 -11.46
N LEU A 409 -18.19 -1.13 -11.88
CA LEU A 409 -17.25 -1.24 -13.00
C LEU A 409 -17.86 -0.72 -14.31
N ARG A 410 -19.07 -1.14 -14.67
CA ARG A 410 -19.77 -0.61 -15.87
C ARG A 410 -19.90 0.91 -15.83
N THR A 411 -20.11 1.49 -14.65
CA THR A 411 -20.17 2.94 -14.50
C THR A 411 -18.81 3.59 -14.72
N PHE A 412 -17.74 3.03 -14.16
CA PHE A 412 -16.39 3.55 -14.34
C PHE A 412 -15.84 3.35 -15.75
N HIS A 413 -16.19 2.25 -16.42
CA HIS A 413 -15.92 2.05 -17.85
C HIS A 413 -16.52 3.18 -18.67
N ARG A 414 -17.81 3.46 -18.51
CA ARG A 414 -18.48 4.59 -19.20
C ARG A 414 -17.85 5.94 -18.90
N GLN A 415 -17.49 6.21 -17.64
CA GLN A 415 -16.81 7.46 -17.27
C GLN A 415 -15.45 7.61 -17.95
N LEU A 416 -14.66 6.54 -18.04
CA LEU A 416 -13.36 6.53 -18.72
C LEU A 416 -13.54 6.68 -20.24
N GLU A 417 -14.49 5.98 -20.85
CA GLU A 417 -14.79 6.10 -22.28
C GLU A 417 -15.27 7.51 -22.65
N GLN A 418 -16.15 8.12 -21.83
CA GLN A 418 -16.58 9.51 -21.99
C GLN A 418 -15.42 10.50 -21.82
N ALA A 419 -14.40 10.14 -21.04
CA ALA A 419 -13.17 10.91 -20.91
C ALA A 419 -12.17 10.66 -22.07
N GLY A 420 -12.55 9.87 -23.08
CA GLY A 420 -11.72 9.59 -24.26
C GLY A 420 -10.73 8.44 -24.07
N CYS A 421 -10.90 7.60 -23.04
CA CYS A 421 -10.12 6.37 -22.91
C CYS A 421 -10.70 5.26 -23.80
N CYS A 422 -9.83 4.52 -24.48
CA CYS A 422 -10.19 3.27 -25.15
C CYS A 422 -10.03 2.09 -24.19
N PHE A 423 -11.06 1.25 -24.03
CA PHE A 423 -10.92 -0.05 -23.35
C PHE A 423 -10.13 -1.02 -24.25
N LYS A 424 -8.98 -1.50 -23.79
CA LYS A 424 -8.04 -2.29 -24.62
C LYS A 424 -7.98 -3.75 -24.26
N ALA A 425 -7.91 -4.05 -22.98
CA ALA A 425 -7.77 -5.43 -22.53
C ALA A 425 -8.42 -5.64 -21.18
N SER A 426 -8.78 -6.88 -20.88
CA SER A 426 -9.10 -7.30 -19.52
C SER A 426 -8.44 -8.62 -19.17
N ILE A 427 -8.15 -8.80 -17.89
CA ILE A 427 -7.69 -10.06 -17.30
C ILE A 427 -8.77 -10.56 -16.37
N ARG A 428 -9.14 -11.83 -16.48
CA ARG A 428 -10.11 -12.48 -15.59
C ARG A 428 -9.38 -13.43 -14.64
N TRP A 429 -9.78 -13.40 -13.37
CA TRP A 429 -9.25 -14.23 -12.28
C TRP A 429 -9.54 -15.71 -12.46
#